data_AF-A0A813G8Y5-F1
#
_entry.id   AF-A0A813G8Y5-F1
#
_cell.length_a   1.000
_cell.length_b   1.000
_cell.length_c   1.000
_cell.angle_alpha   90.00
_cell.angle_beta   90.00
_cell.angle_gamma   90.00
#
_symmetry.space_group_name_H-M   'P 1'
#
loop_
_entity.id
_entity.type
_entity.pdbx_description
1 polymer ?
#
loop_
_entity_poly.entity_id
_entity_poly.type
_entity_poly.pdbx_seq_one_letter_code
_entity_poly.pdbx_strand_id
1 'polypeptide(L)'
;MEAAKCEKCVCGELASKSKDIEDAGPVAYNDFLYQPVFEQVTPVDIPWTRLPELEDGVKVVEVRGPAGGMKTVVTVEPSVLRRLAERAIGDIEHFLRPGHLAQLAKIMEDPEASDNDRFTAHNLLQNAAIAAKGVLPGCQDTGTAICLGKKGQFCWTDEADEEHLSHGIYDAYTRRNLRYSQVSPVSMFAEKNTKCNLPAQFDLYATKGNEYKFMFMAKGGGSANKTYLFQQTKALLNPKSLEAFLTEKIVTLGTSACPPYHLAIVIGGLSAEMCLKTVKLASARYLDDLPQSGNDHGRAYRDVKWEEKMLKVCHGLGVGAQFGGKYFVHDVRIIRMPRHGASCPVGIGVSCSADRQILAKITDHGVFIEELEKNPARFLTGAPSAGLGGDAVQVNLNQPMKDLLALLSKYPIKTRLSLSGTIIVARDIAHAKLAERLEQEGSLPDYMGAHVIYYAGPAKTPEGYASGSFGPTTAGRMDTYVPTFQQHGYSMITLAKGNRAKAVTDSCKKYGGFYLGSIGGAAANLAEYVINKVELVEYEELGMEAVWCIEVADFPAFIIVDDKGNDFFSDWKM
;
A
#
# COMPACT_ATOMS: atom_id res chain seq x y z
N MET A 1 -64.52 27.92 29.32
CA MET A 1 -64.61 26.84 28.33
C MET A 1 -63.49 25.86 28.61
N GLU A 2 -63.85 24.72 29.18
CA GLU A 2 -62.94 23.63 29.54
C GLU A 2 -62.34 23.01 28.28
N ALA A 3 -61.02 22.87 28.25
CA ALA A 3 -60.32 22.07 27.24
C ALA A 3 -60.22 20.63 27.73
N ALA A 4 -60.87 19.72 27.01
CA ALA A 4 -60.94 18.30 27.29
C ALA A 4 -59.56 17.63 27.26
N LYS A 5 -59.25 16.83 28.29
CA LYS A 5 -58.12 15.89 28.31
C LYS A 5 -58.43 14.70 27.40
N CYS A 6 -57.57 14.44 26.43
CA CYS A 6 -57.63 13.24 25.60
C CYS A 6 -57.08 12.03 26.38
N GLU A 7 -57.95 11.10 26.79
CA GLU A 7 -57.62 9.86 27.52
C GLU A 7 -57.05 8.73 26.62
N LYS A 8 -56.44 9.04 25.47
CA LYS A 8 -55.89 8.02 24.55
C LYS A 8 -54.43 8.25 24.10
N CYS A 9 -53.64 9.00 24.86
CA CYS A 9 -52.18 8.97 24.69
C CYS A 9 -51.57 7.98 25.70
N VAL A 10 -51.53 6.70 25.32
CA VAL A 10 -50.65 5.72 25.96
C VAL A 10 -49.23 5.96 25.44
N CYS A 11 -48.59 7.03 25.92
CA CYS A 11 -47.13 7.20 25.87
C CYS A 11 -46.48 6.60 27.12
N GLY A 12 -46.98 5.42 27.54
CA GLY A 12 -46.46 4.67 28.67
C GLY A 12 -45.54 3.55 28.19
N GLU A 13 -44.31 3.58 28.68
CA GLU A 13 -43.40 2.43 28.79
C GLU A 13 -42.78 1.88 27.50
N LEU A 14 -41.94 2.71 26.86
CA LEU A 14 -40.70 2.23 26.25
C LEU A 14 -39.51 2.93 26.91
N ALA A 15 -39.32 2.65 28.20
CA ALA A 15 -38.04 2.89 28.85
C ALA A 15 -37.03 1.84 28.35
N SER A 16 -36.58 1.98 27.11
CA SER A 16 -35.31 1.36 26.71
C SER A 16 -34.23 2.04 27.54
N LYS A 17 -33.59 1.31 28.44
CA LYS A 17 -32.35 1.74 29.11
C LYS A 17 -31.21 1.80 28.09
N SER A 18 -31.33 2.68 27.11
CA SER A 18 -30.19 3.26 26.40
C SER A 18 -29.83 4.49 27.19
N LYS A 19 -28.76 4.43 28.00
CA LYS A 19 -28.17 5.65 28.55
C LYS A 19 -27.50 6.39 27.39
N ASP A 20 -28.32 7.06 26.57
CA ASP A 20 -27.84 7.93 25.51
C ASP A 20 -27.28 9.23 26.12
N ILE A 21 -26.52 9.95 25.29
CA ILE A 21 -25.65 11.11 25.56
C ILE A 21 -26.28 12.20 26.48
N GLU A 22 -27.59 12.22 26.63
CA GLU A 22 -28.35 13.32 27.23
C GLU A 22 -28.50 13.27 28.77
N ASP A 23 -28.15 12.16 29.43
CA ASP A 23 -28.29 12.02 30.90
C ASP A 23 -27.06 12.50 31.73
N ALA A 24 -26.01 13.00 31.07
CA ALA A 24 -24.80 13.46 31.77
C ALA A 24 -24.92 14.93 32.21
N GLY A 25 -25.00 15.16 33.53
CA GLY A 25 -24.86 16.50 34.11
C GLY A 25 -23.48 17.12 33.85
N PRO A 26 -23.34 18.46 33.99
CA PRO A 26 -22.06 19.13 33.78
C PRO A 26 -21.00 18.61 34.77
N VAL A 27 -19.78 18.37 34.26
CA VAL A 27 -18.63 17.95 35.07
C VAL A 27 -18.19 19.11 35.97
N ALA A 28 -17.93 18.86 37.26
CA ALA A 28 -17.45 19.89 38.16
C ALA A 28 -16.01 20.31 37.82
N TYR A 29 -15.65 21.56 38.10
CA TYR A 29 -14.30 22.09 37.79
C TYR A 29 -13.16 21.25 38.40
N ASN A 30 -13.38 20.70 39.60
CA ASN A 30 -12.37 19.91 40.31
C ASN A 30 -12.22 18.47 39.79
N ASP A 31 -13.07 18.03 38.86
CA ASP A 31 -13.06 16.66 38.32
C ASP A 31 -12.28 16.55 37.00
N PHE A 32 -11.38 17.50 36.73
CA PHE A 32 -10.56 17.47 35.52
C PHE A 32 -9.70 16.21 35.46
N LEU A 33 -9.90 15.42 34.40
CA LEU A 33 -9.10 14.25 34.09
C LEU A 33 -8.54 14.39 32.68
N TYR A 34 -7.21 14.38 32.57
CA TYR A 34 -6.54 14.26 31.29
C TYR A 34 -6.39 12.77 30.91
N GLN A 35 -6.87 12.41 29.73
CA GLN A 35 -6.58 11.13 29.09
C GLN A 35 -6.11 11.34 27.64
N PRO A 36 -5.00 10.72 27.22
CA PRO A 36 -4.60 10.75 25.82
C PRO A 36 -5.58 9.95 24.95
N VAL A 37 -5.82 10.42 23.72
CA VAL A 37 -6.64 9.69 22.73
C VAL A 37 -6.04 8.32 22.43
N PHE A 38 -4.72 8.24 22.28
CA PHE A 38 -4.01 6.97 22.04
C PHE A 38 -3.31 6.53 23.33
N GLU A 39 -3.95 5.61 24.04
CA GLU A 39 -3.42 5.00 25.26
C GLU A 39 -2.80 3.65 24.91
N GLN A 40 -1.48 3.55 24.88
CA GLN A 40 -0.81 2.28 24.61
C GLN A 40 -0.73 1.47 25.90
N VAL A 41 -1.60 0.46 26.04
CA VAL A 41 -1.80 -0.29 27.30
C VAL A 41 -1.35 -1.74 27.21
N THR A 42 -1.19 -2.28 26.00
CA THR A 42 -0.80 -3.67 25.78
C THR A 42 0.60 -3.72 25.18
N PRO A 43 1.63 -4.19 25.91
CA PRO A 43 2.96 -4.34 25.34
C PRO A 43 2.91 -5.24 24.10
N VAL A 44 3.44 -4.75 22.99
CA VAL A 44 3.71 -5.56 21.80
C VAL A 44 5.17 -5.99 21.86
N ASP A 45 5.41 -7.29 21.82
CA ASP A 45 6.76 -7.82 21.75
C ASP A 45 7.34 -7.52 20.36
N ILE A 46 8.42 -6.74 20.34
CA ILE A 46 9.11 -6.32 19.11
C ILE A 46 10.54 -6.83 19.26
N PRO A 47 11.00 -7.75 18.39
CA PRO A 47 12.39 -8.15 18.38
C PRO A 47 13.25 -6.97 17.93
N TRP A 48 14.31 -6.66 18.68
CA TRP A 48 15.20 -5.54 18.43
C TRP A 48 16.60 -6.04 18.10
N THR A 49 17.14 -5.60 16.97
CA THR A 49 18.56 -5.66 16.67
C THR A 49 19.25 -4.40 17.20
N ARG A 50 20.27 -4.57 18.03
CA ARG A 50 21.16 -3.48 18.48
C ARG A 50 22.14 -3.13 17.36
N LEU A 51 22.49 -1.84 17.22
CA LEU A 51 23.40 -1.31 16.21
C LEU A 51 24.66 -0.69 16.86
N PRO A 52 25.62 -1.52 17.32
CA PRO A 52 26.83 -1.04 18.01
C PRO A 52 27.62 -0.01 17.20
N GLU A 53 27.60 -0.14 15.87
CA GLU A 53 28.31 0.76 14.96
C GLU A 53 27.79 2.21 14.94
N LEU A 54 26.65 2.48 15.60
CA LEU A 54 26.05 3.81 15.76
C LEU A 54 26.20 4.39 17.17
N GLU A 55 26.65 3.60 18.14
CA GLU A 55 26.61 3.98 19.56
C GLU A 55 27.66 5.01 19.95
N ASP A 56 28.78 5.08 19.24
CA ASP A 56 29.81 6.10 19.46
C ASP A 56 29.28 7.54 19.32
N GLY A 57 28.22 7.71 18.52
CA GLY A 57 27.51 8.99 18.32
C GLY A 57 26.40 9.25 19.34
N VAL A 58 26.25 8.42 20.38
CA VAL A 58 25.26 8.56 21.45
C VAL A 58 25.98 8.76 22.77
N LYS A 59 25.73 9.89 23.44
CA LYS A 59 26.33 10.18 24.75
C LYS A 59 25.25 10.43 25.78
N VAL A 60 25.53 10.06 27.02
CA VAL A 60 24.62 10.22 28.15
C VAL A 60 25.21 11.23 29.11
N VAL A 61 24.45 12.28 29.42
CA VAL A 61 24.84 13.32 30.38
C VAL A 61 23.74 13.53 31.41
N GLU A 62 24.13 13.85 32.63
CA GLU A 62 23.20 14.15 33.71
C GLU A 62 23.06 15.67 33.87
N VAL A 63 21.85 16.19 33.73
CA VAL A 63 21.56 17.63 33.87
C VAL A 63 20.52 17.87 34.96
N ARG A 64 20.61 19.02 35.64
CA ARG A 64 19.57 19.43 36.60
C ARG A 64 18.37 19.99 35.85
N GLY A 65 17.21 19.34 35.98
CA GLY A 65 15.97 19.78 35.36
C GLY A 65 15.33 20.99 36.05
N PRO A 66 14.33 21.64 35.42
CA PRO A 66 13.67 22.84 35.94
C PRO A 66 12.98 22.66 37.31
N ALA A 67 12.56 21.43 37.61
CA ALA A 67 11.96 21.05 38.90
C ALA A 67 13.00 20.62 39.95
N GLY A 68 14.29 20.87 39.73
CA GLY A 68 15.38 20.63 40.69
C GLY A 68 15.98 19.22 40.71
N GLY A 69 15.34 18.22 40.09
CA GLY A 69 15.85 16.84 40.01
C GLY A 69 16.87 16.62 38.88
N MET A 70 17.77 15.64 39.05
CA MET A 70 18.66 15.19 37.97
C MET A 70 17.88 14.47 36.88
N LYS A 71 18.30 14.66 35.63
CA LYS A 71 17.71 14.09 34.43
C LYS A 71 18.81 13.55 33.53
N THR A 72 18.65 12.29 33.14
CA THR A 72 19.44 11.66 32.08
C THR A 72 19.06 12.25 30.73
N VAL A 73 20.03 12.86 30.08
CA VAL A 73 19.93 13.39 28.72
C VAL A 73 20.74 12.53 27.79
N VAL A 74 20.11 12.10 26.70
CA VAL A 74 20.77 11.41 25.59
C VAL A 74 21.08 12.44 24.52
N THR A 75 22.36 12.67 24.23
CA THR A 75 22.79 13.51 23.11
C THR A 75 23.10 12.63 21.90
N VAL A 76 22.53 12.95 20.76
CA VAL A 76 22.61 12.16 19.52
C VAL A 76 23.32 12.98 18.46
N GLU A 77 24.44 12.46 17.96
CA GLU A 77 25.17 13.08 16.85
C GLU A 77 24.41 12.94 15.52
N PRO A 78 24.54 13.92 14.61
CA PRO A 78 23.92 13.89 13.27
C PRO A 78 24.11 12.59 12.49
N SER A 79 25.30 12.00 12.60
CA SER A 79 25.69 10.77 11.89
C SER A 79 24.81 9.58 12.28
N VAL A 80 24.28 9.55 13.51
CA VAL A 80 23.39 8.48 14.01
C VAL A 80 22.05 8.54 13.28
N LEU A 81 21.43 9.73 13.18
CA LEU A 81 20.15 9.90 12.49
C LEU A 81 20.26 9.54 11.01
N ARG A 82 21.32 10.03 10.34
CA ARG A 82 21.60 9.72 8.93
C ARG A 82 21.76 8.22 8.69
N ARG A 83 22.65 7.55 9.42
CA ARG A 83 22.94 6.13 9.22
C ARG A 83 21.77 5.24 9.63
N LEU A 84 21.00 5.62 10.67
CA LEU A 84 19.80 4.92 11.07
C LEU A 84 18.72 4.97 9.98
N ALA A 85 18.48 6.15 9.39
CA ALA A 85 17.53 6.30 8.28
C ALA A 85 17.99 5.55 7.02
N GLU A 86 19.29 5.61 6.67
CA GLU A 86 19.86 4.85 5.55
C GLU A 86 19.65 3.34 5.73
N ARG A 87 19.88 2.84 6.95
CA ARG A 87 19.67 1.43 7.30
C ARG A 87 18.20 1.05 7.28
N ALA A 88 17.34 1.86 7.88
CA ALA A 88 15.90 1.59 7.95
C ALA A 88 15.25 1.51 6.56
N ILE A 89 15.49 2.50 5.70
CA ILE A 89 14.99 2.47 4.31
C ILE A 89 15.62 1.32 3.53
N GLY A 90 16.92 1.07 3.70
CA GLY A 90 17.59 -0.07 3.04
C GLY A 90 16.95 -1.41 3.39
N ASP A 91 16.67 -1.64 4.67
CA ASP A 91 16.15 -2.91 5.17
C ASP A 91 14.69 -3.13 4.71
N ILE A 92 13.82 -2.12 4.82
CA ILE A 92 12.40 -2.30 4.44
C ILE A 92 12.18 -2.49 2.95
N GLU A 93 13.14 -2.15 2.09
CA GLU A 93 13.02 -2.41 0.64
C GLU A 93 13.35 -3.86 0.26
N HIS A 94 13.99 -4.62 1.15
CA HIS A 94 14.47 -5.97 0.88
C HIS A 94 13.90 -7.04 1.83
N PHE A 95 13.49 -6.64 3.03
CA PHE A 95 12.98 -7.53 4.07
C PHE A 95 11.58 -7.14 4.49
N LEU A 96 10.80 -8.14 4.90
CA LEU A 96 9.43 -7.98 5.37
C LEU A 96 9.30 -8.49 6.81
N ARG A 97 8.24 -8.08 7.49
CA ARG A 97 7.93 -8.61 8.83
C ARG A 97 7.59 -10.11 8.73
N PRO A 98 8.05 -10.93 9.70
CA PRO A 98 7.75 -12.37 9.69
C PRO A 98 6.24 -12.65 9.77
N GLY A 99 5.46 -11.80 10.44
CA GLY A 99 4.00 -11.93 10.50
C GLY A 99 3.30 -11.78 9.14
N HIS A 100 3.81 -10.92 8.25
CA HIS A 100 3.29 -10.78 6.89
C HIS A 100 3.61 -12.04 6.05
N LEU A 101 4.86 -12.50 6.11
CA LEU A 101 5.30 -13.71 5.39
C LEU A 101 4.56 -14.97 5.87
N ALA A 102 4.32 -15.10 7.18
CA ALA A 102 3.53 -16.20 7.74
C ALA A 102 2.08 -16.19 7.23
N GLN A 103 1.48 -15.01 7.06
CA GLN A 103 0.13 -14.90 6.49
C GLN A 103 0.08 -15.25 5.01
N LEU A 104 1.14 -14.98 4.23
CA LEU A 104 1.27 -15.48 2.86
C LEU A 104 1.43 -17.00 2.82
N ALA A 105 2.31 -17.57 3.68
CA ALA A 105 2.51 -19.01 3.76
C ALA A 105 1.20 -19.75 4.11
N LYS A 106 0.40 -19.18 5.02
CA LYS A 106 -0.92 -19.73 5.37
C LYS A 106 -1.87 -19.87 4.18
N ILE A 107 -1.78 -18.98 3.18
CA ILE A 107 -2.61 -19.08 1.96
C ILE A 107 -2.30 -20.36 1.21
N MET A 108 -1.02 -20.76 1.17
CA MET A 108 -0.57 -21.99 0.50
C MET A 108 -1.17 -23.25 1.13
N GLU A 109 -1.38 -23.22 2.44
CA GLU A 109 -1.84 -24.36 3.25
C GLU A 109 -3.37 -24.42 3.41
N ASP A 110 -4.07 -23.31 3.20
CA ASP A 110 -5.53 -23.24 3.39
C ASP A 110 -6.27 -24.00 2.28
N PRO A 111 -7.04 -25.07 2.58
CA PRO A 111 -7.81 -25.80 1.58
C PRO A 111 -8.90 -24.95 0.90
N GLU A 112 -9.36 -23.88 1.56
CA GLU A 112 -10.37 -22.96 1.00
C GLU A 112 -9.76 -21.85 0.12
N ALA A 113 -8.42 -21.74 0.05
CA ALA A 113 -7.78 -20.83 -0.89
C ALA A 113 -8.04 -21.29 -2.34
N SER A 114 -8.23 -20.34 -3.25
CA SER A 114 -8.28 -20.67 -4.68
C SER A 114 -6.89 -21.01 -5.20
N ASP A 115 -6.79 -21.68 -6.36
CA ASP A 115 -5.49 -21.91 -7.00
C ASP A 115 -4.79 -20.59 -7.37
N ASN A 116 -5.57 -19.56 -7.69
CA ASN A 116 -5.04 -18.22 -7.95
C ASN A 116 -4.53 -17.54 -6.67
N ASP A 117 -5.19 -17.74 -5.52
CA ASP A 117 -4.70 -17.26 -4.23
C ASP A 117 -3.32 -17.87 -3.92
N ARG A 118 -3.21 -19.20 -4.07
CA ARG A 118 -1.95 -19.92 -3.84
C ARG A 118 -0.88 -19.50 -4.85
N PHE A 119 -1.22 -19.36 -6.13
CA PHE A 119 -0.29 -18.90 -7.16
C PHE A 119 0.25 -17.49 -6.87
N THR A 120 -0.62 -16.55 -6.50
CA THR A 120 -0.20 -15.20 -6.10
C THR A 120 0.68 -15.23 -4.85
N ALA A 121 0.27 -15.96 -3.81
CA ALA A 121 1.03 -16.05 -2.56
C ALA A 121 2.42 -16.67 -2.77
N HIS A 122 2.52 -17.73 -3.59
CA HIS A 122 3.79 -18.34 -3.96
C HIS A 122 4.74 -17.35 -4.64
N ASN A 123 4.25 -16.62 -5.64
CA ASN A 123 5.03 -15.60 -6.35
C ASN A 123 5.50 -14.47 -5.41
N LEU A 124 4.66 -14.04 -4.46
CA LEU A 124 5.03 -13.03 -3.47
C LEU A 124 6.09 -13.53 -2.47
N LEU A 125 6.01 -14.79 -2.03
CA LEU A 125 7.02 -15.41 -1.17
C LEU A 125 8.36 -15.62 -1.91
N GLN A 126 8.32 -16.10 -3.16
CA GLN A 126 9.49 -16.21 -4.01
C GLN A 126 10.14 -14.84 -4.24
N ASN A 127 9.33 -13.81 -4.50
CA ASN A 127 9.80 -12.44 -4.62
C ASN A 127 10.49 -11.95 -3.33
N ALA A 128 9.92 -12.23 -2.16
CA ALA A 128 10.56 -11.89 -0.89
C ALA A 128 11.91 -12.60 -0.71
N ALA A 129 12.02 -13.88 -1.09
CA ALA A 129 13.27 -14.64 -1.06
C ALA A 129 14.35 -14.04 -1.97
N ILE A 130 13.98 -13.55 -3.15
CA ILE A 130 14.90 -12.86 -4.07
C ILE A 130 15.32 -11.52 -3.49
N ALA A 131 14.36 -10.73 -2.99
CA ALA A 131 14.63 -9.41 -2.44
C ALA A 131 15.57 -9.47 -1.21
N ALA A 132 15.44 -10.49 -0.37
CA ALA A 132 16.29 -10.70 0.79
C ALA A 132 17.78 -10.93 0.46
N LYS A 133 18.14 -11.19 -0.80
CA LYS A 133 19.54 -11.19 -1.27
C LYS A 133 20.19 -9.79 -1.24
N GLY A 134 19.39 -8.72 -1.10
CA GLY A 134 19.87 -7.34 -0.91
C GLY A 134 20.24 -6.60 -2.20
N VAL A 135 19.92 -7.15 -3.38
CA VAL A 135 20.28 -6.55 -4.68
C VAL A 135 19.08 -5.90 -5.37
N LEU A 136 17.99 -6.65 -5.53
CA LEU A 136 16.73 -6.21 -6.14
C LEU A 136 15.72 -5.87 -5.04
N PRO A 137 15.10 -4.67 -5.01
CA PRO A 137 14.05 -4.37 -4.03
C PRO A 137 12.79 -5.20 -4.31
N GLY A 138 12.02 -5.53 -3.27
CA GLY A 138 10.83 -6.39 -3.43
C GLY A 138 9.76 -5.83 -4.38
N CYS A 139 9.72 -4.51 -4.58
CA CYS A 139 8.79 -3.84 -5.49
C CYS A 139 9.55 -2.83 -6.37
N GLN A 140 9.12 -2.64 -7.62
CA GLN A 140 9.64 -1.58 -8.49
C GLN A 140 9.28 -0.18 -7.96
N ASP A 141 8.13 -0.07 -7.29
CA ASP A 141 7.74 1.13 -6.56
C ASP A 141 8.33 1.11 -5.15
N THR A 142 9.54 1.64 -5.02
CA THR A 142 10.24 1.85 -3.73
C THR A 142 9.63 2.99 -2.90
N GLY A 143 8.47 3.52 -3.31
CA GLY A 143 7.59 4.33 -2.47
C GLY A 143 8.11 5.70 -2.06
N THR A 144 7.27 6.42 -1.33
CA THR A 144 7.63 7.64 -0.61
C THR A 144 8.20 7.26 0.75
N ALA A 145 9.36 7.82 1.08
CA ALA A 145 9.94 7.66 2.41
C ALA A 145 9.18 8.53 3.42
N ILE A 146 8.70 7.89 4.49
CA ILE A 146 7.97 8.54 5.59
C ILE A 146 8.68 8.19 6.90
N CYS A 147 8.91 9.20 7.74
CA CYS A 147 9.51 9.06 9.05
C CYS A 147 8.60 9.69 10.11
N LEU A 148 7.97 8.85 10.93
CA LEU A 148 7.27 9.25 12.14
C LEU A 148 8.26 9.22 13.31
N GLY A 149 8.67 10.39 13.80
CA GLY A 149 9.55 10.51 14.95
C GLY A 149 8.82 10.91 16.22
N LYS A 150 9.26 10.41 17.37
CA LYS A 150 8.82 10.79 18.71
C LYS A 150 10.07 11.06 19.55
N LYS A 151 10.44 12.34 19.65
CA LYS A 151 11.64 12.82 20.34
C LYS A 151 11.30 13.19 21.78
N GLY A 152 11.89 12.45 22.71
CA GLY A 152 11.81 12.75 24.14
C GLY A 152 12.42 14.10 24.47
N GLN A 153 11.85 14.81 25.44
CA GLN A 153 12.32 16.10 25.95
C GLN A 153 13.81 16.11 26.35
N PHE A 154 14.33 14.97 26.79
CA PHE A 154 15.72 14.78 27.21
C PHE A 154 16.54 14.00 26.17
N CYS A 155 16.11 14.00 24.91
CA CYS A 155 16.91 13.56 23.78
C CYS A 155 17.29 14.78 22.93
N TRP A 156 18.57 15.13 22.95
CA TRP A 156 19.11 16.33 22.31
C TRP A 156 19.85 15.97 21.04
N THR A 157 19.53 16.68 19.98
CA THR A 157 20.16 16.66 18.66
C THR A 157 20.68 18.07 18.36
N ASP A 158 21.21 18.30 17.16
CA ASP A 158 21.67 19.61 16.70
C ASP A 158 20.58 20.45 16.03
N GLU A 159 19.30 20.14 16.29
CA GLU A 159 18.12 20.86 15.79
C GLU A 159 17.85 20.70 14.27
N ALA A 160 18.68 19.95 13.54
CA ALA A 160 18.55 19.69 12.10
C ALA A 160 18.07 18.26 11.79
N ASP A 161 17.21 17.69 12.64
CA ASP A 161 16.78 16.29 12.61
C ASP A 161 16.29 15.85 11.21
N GLU A 162 15.44 16.65 10.57
CA GLU A 162 14.90 16.35 9.23
C GLU A 162 15.98 16.35 8.14
N GLU A 163 17.00 17.21 8.24
CA GLU A 163 18.10 17.27 7.28
C GLU A 163 18.92 15.98 7.36
N HIS A 164 19.30 15.56 8.57
CA HIS A 164 20.11 14.36 8.77
C HIS A 164 19.37 13.09 8.37
N LEU A 165 18.09 12.98 8.75
CA LEU A 165 17.23 11.88 8.32
C LEU A 165 17.04 11.88 6.80
N SER A 166 16.80 13.04 6.17
CA SER A 166 16.72 13.18 4.71
C SER A 166 18.00 12.74 4.02
N HIS A 167 19.17 13.06 4.59
CA HIS A 167 20.45 12.67 4.03
C HIS A 167 20.65 11.14 4.06
N GLY A 168 20.17 10.48 5.13
CA GLY A 168 20.18 9.02 5.22
C GLY A 168 19.25 8.36 4.19
N ILE A 169 18.06 8.95 4.00
CA ILE A 169 17.13 8.52 2.96
C ILE A 169 17.75 8.71 1.57
N TYR A 170 18.38 9.87 1.31
CA TYR A 170 19.11 10.15 0.09
C TYR A 170 20.20 9.09 -0.17
N ASP A 171 21.01 8.77 0.84
CA ASP A 171 22.04 7.73 0.74
C ASP A 171 21.42 6.39 0.35
N ALA A 172 20.30 6.00 0.97
CA ALA A 172 19.63 4.75 0.66
C ALA A 172 19.15 4.68 -0.79
N TYR A 173 18.48 5.72 -1.29
CA TYR A 173 17.96 5.74 -2.66
C TYR A 173 19.05 5.90 -3.71
N THR A 174 20.12 6.65 -3.42
CA THR A 174 21.20 6.90 -4.40
C THR A 174 22.20 5.76 -4.49
N ARG A 175 22.56 5.11 -3.38
CA ARG A 175 23.57 4.04 -3.34
C ARG A 175 23.05 2.64 -3.63
N ARG A 176 21.74 2.41 -3.53
CA ARG A 176 21.10 1.11 -3.79
C ARG A 176 20.28 1.13 -5.08
N ASN A 177 19.85 -0.04 -5.54
CA ASN A 177 19.08 -0.21 -6.77
C ASN A 177 17.58 0.13 -6.60
N LEU A 178 17.28 1.25 -5.94
CA LEU A 178 15.92 1.73 -5.69
C LEU A 178 15.45 2.66 -6.82
N ARG A 179 14.19 3.11 -6.76
CA ARG A 179 13.59 4.00 -7.77
C ARG A 179 13.35 5.42 -7.23
N TYR A 180 13.59 6.42 -8.08
CA TYR A 180 13.21 7.81 -7.82
C TYR A 180 11.79 8.07 -8.31
N SER A 181 10.86 8.24 -7.38
CA SER A 181 9.42 8.32 -7.63
C SER A 181 8.80 9.67 -7.24
N GLN A 182 9.54 10.55 -6.58
CA GLN A 182 9.04 11.89 -6.24
C GLN A 182 9.13 12.83 -7.44
N VAL A 183 8.03 13.54 -7.66
CA VAL A 183 7.86 14.50 -8.74
C VAL A 183 7.61 15.86 -8.11
N SER A 184 8.47 16.83 -8.45
CA SER A 184 8.38 18.20 -7.95
C SER A 184 7.58 19.06 -8.93
N PRO A 185 6.58 19.82 -8.45
CA PRO A 185 5.90 20.81 -9.28
C PRO A 185 6.86 21.99 -9.54
N VAL A 186 7.07 22.31 -10.81
CA VAL A 186 7.82 23.51 -11.26
C VAL A 186 6.85 24.65 -11.56
N SER A 187 5.66 24.31 -12.03
CA SER A 187 4.51 25.20 -12.15
C SER A 187 3.24 24.41 -11.83
N MET A 188 2.06 24.96 -12.11
CA MET A 188 0.80 24.24 -11.93
C MET A 188 0.73 22.92 -12.72
N PHE A 189 1.37 22.88 -13.91
CA PHE A 189 1.28 21.73 -14.82
C PHE A 189 2.64 21.12 -15.17
N ALA A 190 3.72 21.90 -15.05
CA ALA A 190 5.06 21.41 -15.35
C ALA A 190 5.68 20.75 -14.13
N GLU A 191 6.30 19.59 -14.34
CA GLU A 191 6.83 18.74 -13.28
C GLU A 191 8.24 18.25 -13.61
N LYS A 192 9.02 17.92 -12.58
CA LYS A 192 10.34 17.29 -12.71
C LYS A 192 10.54 16.21 -11.66
N ASN A 193 11.04 15.05 -12.07
CA ASN A 193 11.52 14.05 -11.12
C ASN A 193 12.71 14.62 -10.33
N THR A 194 12.73 14.42 -9.02
CA THR A 194 13.81 14.95 -8.16
C THR A 194 15.12 14.16 -8.26
N LYS A 195 15.10 13.01 -8.94
CA LYS A 195 16.25 12.13 -9.21
C LYS A 195 16.95 11.59 -7.96
N CYS A 196 16.31 11.68 -6.80
CA CYS A 196 16.82 11.15 -5.53
C CYS A 196 15.72 10.63 -4.59
N ASN A 197 14.46 10.62 -5.03
CA ASN A 197 13.28 10.24 -4.25
C ASN A 197 13.00 11.11 -3.00
N LEU A 198 13.59 12.29 -2.91
CA LEU A 198 13.22 13.33 -1.95
C LEU A 198 12.19 14.30 -2.56
N PRO A 199 11.42 15.06 -1.76
CA PRO A 199 11.42 15.09 -0.29
C PRO A 199 10.84 13.81 0.34
N ALA A 200 11.28 13.52 1.56
CA ALA A 200 10.61 12.58 2.44
C ALA A 200 9.53 13.30 3.27
N GLN A 201 8.59 12.55 3.82
CA GLN A 201 7.63 13.08 4.79
C GLN A 201 8.16 12.89 6.22
N PHE A 202 8.27 13.97 6.98
CA PHE A 202 8.64 13.94 8.40
C PHE A 202 7.47 14.36 9.28
N ASP A 203 7.19 13.54 10.30
CA ASP A 203 6.23 13.83 11.35
C ASP A 203 6.94 13.65 12.71
N LEU A 204 7.67 14.68 13.16
CA LEU A 204 8.49 14.64 14.37
C LEU A 204 7.74 15.25 15.57
N TYR A 205 7.37 14.41 16.54
CA TYR A 205 6.62 14.81 17.74
C TYR A 205 7.52 14.98 18.95
N ALA A 206 7.24 15.98 19.78
CA ALA A 206 7.80 16.08 21.12
C ALA A 206 7.08 15.13 22.09
N THR A 207 7.84 14.36 22.88
CA THR A 207 7.31 13.45 23.90
C THR A 207 8.06 13.59 25.22
N LYS A 208 7.60 12.88 26.25
CA LYS A 208 8.34 12.74 27.52
C LYS A 208 9.50 11.76 27.36
N GLY A 209 10.48 11.83 28.28
CA GLY A 209 11.59 10.87 28.37
C GLY A 209 12.87 11.31 27.65
N ASN A 210 13.84 10.40 27.60
CA ASN A 210 15.18 10.58 27.03
C ASN A 210 15.39 9.72 25.77
N GLU A 211 14.34 9.14 25.20
CA GLU A 211 14.41 8.28 24.03
C GLU A 211 13.98 9.04 22.76
N TYR A 212 14.52 8.65 21.62
CA TYR A 212 14.01 9.06 20.30
C TYR A 212 13.50 7.82 19.57
N LYS A 213 12.18 7.71 19.39
CA LYS A 213 11.52 6.58 18.72
C LYS A 213 11.12 6.95 17.31
N PHE A 214 11.23 5.99 16.40
CA PHE A 214 10.90 6.16 15.00
C PHE A 214 10.04 5.02 14.49
N MET A 215 9.18 5.35 13.52
CA MET A 215 8.70 4.39 12.54
C MET A 215 9.06 4.93 11.16
N PHE A 216 9.87 4.17 10.43
CA PHE A 216 10.17 4.43 9.03
C PHE A 216 9.22 3.60 8.16
N MET A 217 8.83 4.16 7.02
CA MET A 217 7.93 3.50 6.07
C MET A 217 8.29 3.88 4.64
N ALA A 218 8.22 2.91 3.73
CA ALA A 218 8.34 3.12 2.28
C ALA A 218 6.97 2.88 1.62
N LYS A 219 6.11 3.90 1.60
CA LYS A 219 4.72 3.74 1.16
C LYS A 219 4.63 3.81 -0.37
N GLY A 220 4.26 2.69 -0.99
CA GLY A 220 4.03 2.65 -2.44
C GLY A 220 2.81 3.49 -2.84
N GLY A 221 2.91 4.21 -3.97
CA GLY A 221 1.90 5.15 -4.44
C GLY A 221 0.54 4.49 -4.68
N GLY A 222 0.53 3.24 -5.18
CA GLY A 222 -0.71 2.48 -5.37
C GLY A 222 -1.50 2.29 -4.07
N SER A 223 -0.83 1.92 -2.97
CA SER A 223 -1.46 1.78 -1.65
C SER A 223 -1.81 3.12 -1.01
N ALA A 224 -1.01 4.17 -1.26
CA ALA A 224 -1.30 5.52 -0.80
C ALA A 224 -2.60 6.05 -1.43
N ASN A 225 -2.80 5.84 -2.73
CA ASN A 225 -4.00 6.23 -3.46
C ASN A 225 -5.25 5.45 -3.04
N LYS A 226 -5.08 4.33 -2.33
CA LYS A 226 -6.16 3.55 -1.70
C LYS A 226 -6.37 3.91 -0.25
N THR A 227 -6.16 5.18 0.10
CA THR A 227 -6.55 5.77 1.39
C THR A 227 -7.70 6.74 1.14
N TYR A 228 -8.89 6.40 1.63
CA TYR A 228 -10.13 7.12 1.38
C TYR A 228 -10.68 7.75 2.65
N LEU A 229 -11.23 8.95 2.51
CA LEU A 229 -11.99 9.64 3.54
C LEU A 229 -13.46 9.72 3.13
N PHE A 230 -14.34 9.37 4.04
CA PHE A 230 -15.78 9.50 3.87
C PHE A 230 -16.34 10.31 5.03
N GLN A 231 -17.02 11.42 4.72
CA GLN A 231 -17.73 12.21 5.71
C GLN A 231 -19.10 11.59 5.96
N GLN A 232 -19.31 11.06 7.16
CA GLN A 232 -20.53 10.36 7.55
C GLN A 232 -21.15 11.02 8.78
N THR A 233 -22.31 10.52 9.21
CA THR A 233 -23.05 11.05 10.36
C THR A 233 -23.32 9.97 11.40
N LYS A 234 -23.92 10.33 12.54
CA LYS A 234 -24.36 9.38 13.56
C LYS A 234 -25.31 8.30 13.00
N ALA A 235 -26.04 8.56 11.92
CA ALA A 235 -26.93 7.59 11.29
C ALA A 235 -26.19 6.32 10.80
N LEU A 236 -24.90 6.44 10.46
CA LEU A 236 -24.07 5.29 10.09
C LEU A 236 -23.78 4.35 11.28
N LEU A 237 -23.77 4.87 12.51
CA LEU A 237 -23.30 4.16 13.70
C LEU A 237 -24.37 3.22 14.29
N ASN A 238 -24.83 2.28 13.46
CA ASN A 238 -25.59 1.10 13.85
C ASN A 238 -25.08 -0.12 13.05
N PRO A 239 -25.23 -1.36 13.55
CA PRO A 239 -24.60 -2.52 12.93
C PRO A 239 -24.95 -2.75 11.47
N LYS A 240 -26.22 -2.52 11.08
CA LYS A 240 -26.70 -2.76 9.71
C LYS A 240 -26.12 -1.74 8.73
N SER A 241 -26.23 -0.45 9.05
CA SER A 241 -25.73 0.62 8.19
C SER A 241 -24.21 0.59 8.07
N LEU A 242 -23.50 0.34 9.17
CA LEU A 242 -22.05 0.29 9.17
C LEU A 242 -21.52 -0.86 8.31
N GLU A 243 -22.05 -2.07 8.48
CA GLU A 243 -21.63 -3.22 7.69
C GLU A 243 -21.91 -3.03 6.20
N ALA A 244 -23.10 -2.55 5.83
CA ALA A 244 -23.45 -2.28 4.43
C ALA A 244 -22.50 -1.25 3.81
N PHE A 245 -22.26 -0.14 4.52
CA PHE A 245 -21.34 0.91 4.10
C PHE A 245 -19.91 0.37 3.93
N LEU A 246 -19.37 -0.32 4.94
CA LEU A 246 -18.00 -0.84 4.89
C LEU A 246 -17.85 -1.85 3.76
N THR A 247 -18.80 -2.77 3.60
CA THR A 247 -18.79 -3.76 2.51
C THR A 247 -18.75 -3.07 1.15
N GLU A 248 -19.62 -2.09 0.92
CA GLU A 248 -19.66 -1.32 -0.32
C GLU A 248 -18.31 -0.61 -0.57
N LYS A 249 -17.75 0.08 0.43
CA LYS A 249 -16.52 0.86 0.25
C LYS A 249 -15.24 0.03 0.22
N ILE A 250 -15.22 -1.16 0.83
CA ILE A 250 -14.09 -2.08 0.74
C ILE A 250 -13.97 -2.65 -0.67
N VAL A 251 -15.09 -2.95 -1.33
CA VAL A 251 -15.09 -3.46 -2.72
C VAL A 251 -14.46 -2.44 -3.68
N THR A 252 -14.66 -1.14 -3.48
CA THR A 252 -14.08 -0.09 -4.34
C THR A 252 -12.55 0.06 -4.20
N LEU A 253 -11.93 -0.55 -3.18
CA LEU A 253 -10.47 -0.68 -3.13
C LEU A 253 -9.98 -1.44 -4.36
N GLY A 254 -10.73 -2.46 -4.79
CA GLY A 254 -10.38 -3.35 -5.89
C GLY A 254 -9.01 -3.99 -5.70
N THR A 255 -8.42 -4.45 -6.80
CA THR A 255 -7.14 -5.19 -6.79
C THR A 255 -5.93 -4.33 -7.20
N SER A 256 -6.16 -3.02 -7.36
CA SER A 256 -5.18 -2.07 -7.92
C SER A 256 -4.01 -1.71 -6.99
N ALA A 257 -4.07 -2.08 -5.70
CA ALA A 257 -3.00 -1.90 -4.73
C ALA A 257 -2.31 -3.19 -4.30
N CYS A 258 -2.41 -4.29 -5.08
CA CYS A 258 -1.75 -5.57 -4.78
C CYS A 258 -2.21 -6.20 -3.46
N PRO A 259 -3.45 -6.74 -3.39
CA PRO A 259 -3.85 -7.63 -2.30
C PRO A 259 -3.01 -8.93 -2.30
N PRO A 260 -2.95 -9.66 -1.17
CA PRO A 260 -3.81 -9.49 0.02
C PRO A 260 -3.44 -8.27 0.88
N TYR A 261 -4.44 -7.53 1.35
CA TYR A 261 -4.22 -6.29 2.11
C TYR A 261 -4.12 -6.50 3.62
N HIS A 262 -3.32 -5.67 4.31
CA HIS A 262 -3.62 -5.30 5.70
C HIS A 262 -4.62 -4.15 5.68
N LEU A 263 -5.90 -4.46 5.88
CA LEU A 263 -6.98 -3.49 5.79
C LEU A 263 -7.08 -2.69 7.10
N ALA A 264 -7.14 -1.37 7.02
CA ALA A 264 -7.35 -0.48 8.14
C ALA A 264 -8.62 0.34 7.95
N ILE A 265 -9.47 0.36 8.98
CA ILE A 265 -10.69 1.17 9.04
C ILE A 265 -10.63 2.01 10.31
N VAL A 266 -10.88 3.30 10.18
CA VAL A 266 -10.98 4.23 11.32
C VAL A 266 -12.36 4.85 11.31
N ILE A 267 -13.08 4.75 12.43
CA ILE A 267 -14.43 5.31 12.58
C ILE A 267 -14.37 6.41 13.63
N GLY A 268 -14.61 7.65 13.23
CA GLY A 268 -14.39 8.84 14.04
C GLY A 268 -13.01 9.45 13.82
N GLY A 269 -12.67 10.41 14.67
CA GLY A 269 -11.50 11.27 14.54
C GLY A 269 -11.87 12.70 14.93
N LEU A 270 -10.92 13.41 15.55
CA LEU A 270 -11.11 14.81 15.93
C LEU A 270 -11.07 15.74 14.69
N SER A 271 -10.49 15.26 13.60
CA SER A 271 -10.44 15.91 12.30
C SER A 271 -10.24 14.88 11.18
N ALA A 272 -10.34 15.33 9.92
CA ALA A 272 -10.15 14.49 8.74
C ALA A 272 -8.71 13.96 8.66
N GLU A 273 -7.73 14.83 8.86
CA GLU A 273 -6.31 14.52 8.83
C GLU A 273 -5.89 13.60 9.99
N MET A 274 -6.44 13.77 11.19
CA MET A 274 -6.21 12.83 12.29
C MET A 274 -6.80 11.45 11.99
N CYS A 275 -7.99 11.39 11.38
CA CYS A 275 -8.63 10.15 10.95
C CYS A 275 -7.73 9.41 9.93
N LEU A 276 -7.31 10.09 8.87
CA LEU A 276 -6.48 9.50 7.82
C LEU A 276 -5.07 9.12 8.30
N LYS A 277 -4.46 9.93 9.17
CA LYS A 277 -3.21 9.55 9.82
C LYS A 277 -3.37 8.27 10.64
N THR A 278 -4.47 8.14 11.38
CA THR A 278 -4.76 6.93 12.15
C THR A 278 -4.94 5.72 11.23
N VAL A 279 -5.58 5.87 10.07
CA VAL A 279 -5.67 4.80 9.06
C VAL A 279 -4.28 4.35 8.63
N LYS A 280 -3.37 5.28 8.34
CA LYS A 280 -1.99 4.97 7.97
C LYS A 280 -1.31 4.13 9.04
N LEU A 281 -1.37 4.58 10.30
CA LEU A 281 -0.74 3.92 11.44
C LEU A 281 -1.35 2.54 11.72
N ALA A 282 -2.68 2.41 11.64
CA ALA A 282 -3.38 1.14 11.79
C ALA A 282 -3.01 0.15 10.68
N SER A 283 -2.88 0.60 9.43
CA SER A 283 -2.48 -0.26 8.30
C SER A 283 -1.06 -0.80 8.45
N ALA A 284 -0.20 -0.09 9.18
CA ALA A 284 1.17 -0.48 9.51
C ALA A 284 1.29 -1.26 10.84
N ARG A 285 0.14 -1.60 11.46
CA ARG A 285 0.03 -2.25 12.78
C ARG A 285 0.70 -1.50 13.92
N TYR A 286 0.90 -0.19 13.78
CA TYR A 286 1.50 0.66 14.81
C TYR A 286 0.59 0.84 16.04
N LEU A 287 -0.71 0.53 15.88
CA LEU A 287 -1.75 0.75 16.89
C LEU A 287 -2.32 -0.58 17.43
N ASP A 288 -1.58 -1.69 17.27
CA ASP A 288 -2.02 -3.01 17.74
C ASP A 288 -2.04 -3.12 19.28
N ASP A 289 -1.38 -2.18 19.97
CA ASP A 289 -1.29 -2.06 21.44
C ASP A 289 -2.41 -1.25 22.10
N LEU A 290 -3.34 -0.70 21.31
CA LEU A 290 -4.47 0.05 21.83
C LEU A 290 -5.40 -0.81 22.70
N PRO A 291 -6.18 -0.20 23.61
CA PRO A 291 -7.19 -0.92 24.39
C PRO A 291 -8.23 -1.54 23.45
N GLN A 292 -8.89 -2.60 23.89
CA GLN A 292 -9.95 -3.27 23.12
C GLN A 292 -11.36 -2.77 23.45
N SER A 293 -11.48 -1.70 24.24
CA SER A 293 -12.75 -1.09 24.62
C SER A 293 -12.62 0.43 24.82
N GLY A 294 -13.70 1.16 24.53
CA GLY A 294 -13.80 2.59 24.84
C GLY A 294 -14.02 2.86 26.33
N ASN A 295 -14.17 4.14 26.67
CA ASN A 295 -14.59 4.64 27.98
C ASN A 295 -15.28 6.00 27.81
N ASP A 296 -15.69 6.62 28.92
CA ASP A 296 -16.44 7.88 28.93
C ASP A 296 -15.57 9.13 28.69
N HIS A 297 -14.26 8.95 28.55
CA HIS A 297 -13.28 10.04 28.40
C HIS A 297 -12.73 10.18 26.98
N GLY A 298 -13.21 9.36 26.03
CA GLY A 298 -12.93 9.52 24.61
C GLY A 298 -11.60 8.93 24.15
N ARG A 299 -11.08 7.87 24.80
CA ARG A 299 -9.94 7.12 24.26
C ARG A 299 -10.28 6.41 22.95
N ALA A 300 -9.32 6.31 22.05
CA ALA A 300 -9.38 5.41 20.91
C ALA A 300 -9.20 3.95 21.35
N TYR A 301 -9.84 3.04 20.65
CA TYR A 301 -9.72 1.61 20.93
C TYR A 301 -9.78 0.78 19.64
N ARG A 302 -9.20 -0.42 19.70
CA ARG A 302 -9.21 -1.42 18.64
C ARG A 302 -10.41 -2.35 18.81
N ASP A 303 -11.31 -2.37 17.83
CA ASP A 303 -12.54 -3.17 17.88
C ASP A 303 -12.34 -4.56 17.26
N VAL A 304 -11.79 -5.49 18.05
CA VAL A 304 -11.45 -6.86 17.60
C VAL A 304 -12.67 -7.65 17.12
N LYS A 305 -13.86 -7.37 17.67
CA LYS A 305 -15.11 -8.05 17.26
C LYS A 305 -15.51 -7.64 15.85
N TRP A 306 -15.42 -6.34 15.54
CA TRP A 306 -15.68 -5.85 14.20
C TRP A 306 -14.57 -6.23 13.21
N GLU A 307 -13.31 -6.34 13.66
CA GLU A 307 -12.22 -6.87 12.82
C GLU A 307 -12.51 -8.29 12.34
N GLU A 308 -12.86 -9.21 13.26
CA GLU A 308 -13.22 -10.59 12.91
C GLU A 308 -14.42 -10.66 11.97
N LYS A 309 -15.43 -9.83 12.23
CA LYS A 309 -16.63 -9.75 11.39
C LYS A 309 -16.28 -9.28 9.98
N MET A 310 -15.55 -8.17 9.85
CA MET A 310 -15.20 -7.62 8.55
C MET A 310 -14.19 -8.49 7.80
N LEU A 311 -13.31 -9.22 8.50
CA LEU A 311 -12.43 -10.22 7.89
C LEU A 311 -13.25 -11.32 7.19
N LYS A 312 -14.26 -11.88 7.87
CA LYS A 312 -15.17 -12.87 7.28
C LYS A 312 -15.93 -12.32 6.08
N VAL A 313 -16.43 -11.08 6.17
CA VAL A 313 -17.07 -10.40 5.04
C VAL A 313 -16.10 -10.30 3.87
N CYS A 314 -14.87 -9.82 4.09
CA CYS A 314 -13.86 -9.68 3.04
C CYS A 314 -13.50 -11.02 2.38
N HIS A 315 -13.38 -12.09 3.17
CA HIS A 315 -13.12 -13.45 2.67
C HIS A 315 -14.30 -14.01 1.85
N GLY A 316 -15.53 -13.59 2.16
CA GLY A 316 -16.73 -13.94 1.40
C GLY A 316 -16.95 -13.13 0.12
N LEU A 317 -16.16 -12.08 -0.15
CA LEU A 317 -16.35 -11.26 -1.35
C LEU A 317 -15.99 -12.02 -2.63
N GLY A 318 -15.04 -12.96 -2.58
CA GLY A 318 -14.60 -13.70 -3.77
C GLY A 318 -13.55 -12.99 -4.64
N VAL A 319 -13.13 -11.76 -4.28
CA VAL A 319 -12.11 -10.98 -5.01
C VAL A 319 -10.73 -11.64 -4.98
N GLY A 320 -10.39 -12.29 -3.87
CA GLY A 320 -9.15 -13.02 -3.65
C GLY A 320 -7.87 -12.17 -3.71
N ALA A 321 -6.74 -12.87 -3.71
CA ALA A 321 -5.42 -12.31 -3.93
C ALA A 321 -5.24 -12.00 -5.41
N GLN A 322 -5.82 -10.87 -5.83
CA GLN A 322 -5.76 -10.24 -7.16
C GLN A 322 -6.64 -10.88 -8.23
N PHE A 323 -6.74 -12.22 -8.27
CA PHE A 323 -7.36 -12.95 -9.38
C PHE A 323 -8.46 -13.92 -8.93
N GLY A 324 -9.26 -13.54 -7.93
CA GLY A 324 -10.41 -14.30 -7.46
C GLY A 324 -10.05 -15.35 -6.42
N GLY A 325 -10.88 -15.45 -5.39
CA GLY A 325 -10.63 -16.33 -4.24
C GLY A 325 -11.00 -15.70 -2.91
N LYS A 326 -10.45 -16.26 -1.84
CA LYS A 326 -10.73 -15.91 -0.45
C LYS A 326 -9.87 -14.75 0.03
N TYR A 327 -8.61 -14.68 -0.39
CA TYR A 327 -7.59 -13.86 0.26
C TYR A 327 -7.50 -12.43 -0.27
N PHE A 328 -8.61 -11.69 -0.23
CA PHE A 328 -8.60 -10.25 -0.53
C PHE A 328 -7.84 -9.43 0.53
N VAL A 329 -7.93 -9.85 1.78
CA VAL A 329 -7.21 -9.27 2.91
C VAL A 329 -6.49 -10.36 3.70
N HIS A 330 -5.29 -10.05 4.18
CA HIS A 330 -4.58 -10.83 5.19
C HIS A 330 -5.31 -10.75 6.54
N ASP A 331 -5.62 -9.51 6.95
CA ASP A 331 -6.31 -9.18 8.19
C ASP A 331 -6.92 -7.77 8.13
N VAL A 332 -7.64 -7.42 9.21
CA VAL A 332 -8.33 -6.14 9.36
C VAL A 332 -7.91 -5.50 10.70
N ARG A 333 -7.77 -4.19 10.71
CA ARG A 333 -7.68 -3.34 11.90
C ARG A 333 -8.82 -2.33 11.90
N ILE A 334 -9.59 -2.27 12.98
CA ILE A 334 -10.69 -1.31 13.12
C ILE A 334 -10.46 -0.47 14.38
N ILE A 335 -10.15 0.81 14.18
CA ILE A 335 -9.94 1.75 15.29
C ILE A 335 -11.16 2.66 15.41
N ARG A 336 -11.81 2.63 16.57
CA ARG A 336 -12.88 3.55 16.91
C ARG A 336 -12.30 4.72 17.69
N MET A 337 -12.57 5.95 17.23
CA MET A 337 -12.04 7.19 17.80
C MET A 337 -13.16 8.10 18.34
N PRO A 338 -12.86 9.01 19.28
CA PRO A 338 -13.78 10.10 19.63
C PRO A 338 -14.11 10.95 18.39
N ARG A 339 -15.25 11.65 18.44
CA ARG A 339 -15.71 12.52 17.35
C ARG A 339 -16.50 13.70 17.90
N HIS A 340 -16.49 14.82 17.20
CA HIS A 340 -17.44 15.90 17.45
C HIS A 340 -18.88 15.42 17.23
N GLY A 341 -19.86 15.92 18.00
CA GLY A 341 -21.25 15.46 17.94
C GLY A 341 -21.86 15.50 16.53
N ALA A 342 -21.53 16.54 15.76
CA ALA A 342 -21.99 16.76 14.39
C ALA A 342 -21.16 16.05 13.29
N SER A 343 -20.09 15.32 13.65
CA SER A 343 -19.14 14.76 12.68
C SER A 343 -18.95 13.26 12.88
N CYS A 344 -18.74 12.52 11.79
CA CYS A 344 -18.28 11.14 11.83
C CYS A 344 -17.38 10.85 10.61
N PRO A 345 -16.12 11.33 10.60
CA PRO A 345 -15.18 10.95 9.55
C PRO A 345 -14.93 9.44 9.62
N VAL A 346 -14.92 8.78 8.46
CA VAL A 346 -14.55 7.37 8.33
C VAL A 346 -13.43 7.26 7.33
N GLY A 347 -12.32 6.68 7.76
CA GLY A 347 -11.15 6.44 6.94
C GLY A 347 -11.01 4.96 6.62
N ILE A 348 -10.70 4.63 5.37
CA ILE A 348 -10.39 3.26 4.93
C ILE A 348 -9.07 3.29 4.16
N GLY A 349 -8.15 2.38 4.47
CA GLY A 349 -6.88 2.28 3.79
C GLY A 349 -6.24 0.91 3.92
N VAL A 350 -5.13 0.71 3.20
CA VAL A 350 -4.47 -0.60 3.12
C VAL A 350 -2.95 -0.49 3.25
N SER A 351 -2.32 -1.54 3.78
CA SER A 351 -0.97 -1.92 3.40
C SER A 351 -1.05 -2.96 2.27
N CYS A 352 -0.20 -2.82 1.26
CA CYS A 352 -0.14 -3.71 0.10
C CYS A 352 0.81 -4.89 0.33
N SER A 353 1.01 -5.74 -0.67
CA SER A 353 2.03 -6.81 -0.63
C SER A 353 3.46 -6.28 -0.37
N ALA A 354 3.75 -5.03 -0.68
CA ALA A 354 4.98 -4.36 -0.25
C ALA A 354 4.77 -3.74 1.15
N ASP A 355 4.61 -4.59 2.17
CA ASP A 355 4.38 -4.21 3.57
C ASP A 355 5.67 -3.73 4.25
N ARG A 356 6.03 -2.47 4.00
CA ARG A 356 7.37 -1.92 4.29
C ARG A 356 7.35 -0.84 5.37
N GLN A 357 7.53 -1.28 6.62
CA GLN A 357 7.74 -0.42 7.77
C GLN A 357 8.69 -1.07 8.77
N ILE A 358 9.42 -0.24 9.51
CA ILE A 358 10.36 -0.68 10.54
C ILE A 358 10.38 0.31 11.69
N LEU A 359 10.36 -0.21 12.91
CA LEU A 359 10.52 0.59 14.12
C LEU A 359 12.01 0.77 14.46
N ALA A 360 12.36 1.90 15.04
CA ALA A 360 13.70 2.14 15.57
C ALA A 360 13.63 2.98 16.85
N LYS A 361 14.66 2.90 17.69
CA LYS A 361 14.80 3.78 18.86
C LYS A 361 16.26 4.05 19.18
N ILE A 362 16.52 5.26 19.66
CA ILE A 362 17.78 5.67 20.27
C ILE A 362 17.50 5.90 21.75
N THR A 363 18.27 5.26 22.62
CA THR A 363 18.13 5.34 24.08
C THR A 363 19.50 5.56 24.74
N ASP A 364 19.51 5.72 26.06
CA ASP A 364 20.72 5.72 26.89
C ASP A 364 21.44 4.35 26.96
N HIS A 365 20.85 3.30 26.38
CA HIS A 365 21.40 1.95 26.31
C HIS A 365 21.90 1.58 24.90
N GLY A 366 21.70 2.43 23.90
CA GLY A 366 22.18 2.23 22.54
C GLY A 366 21.18 2.58 21.45
N VAL A 367 21.47 2.14 20.23
CA VAL A 367 20.63 2.32 19.04
C VAL A 367 20.04 0.98 18.64
N PHE A 368 18.73 0.93 18.42
CA PHE A 368 18.00 -0.30 18.13
C PHE A 368 17.10 -0.13 16.92
N ILE A 369 16.97 -1.20 16.15
CA ILE A 369 16.08 -1.29 14.99
C ILE A 369 15.30 -2.61 15.06
N GLU A 370 14.04 -2.59 14.62
CA GLU A 370 13.19 -3.79 14.57
C GLU A 370 13.82 -4.87 13.68
N GLU A 371 13.78 -6.11 14.14
CA GLU A 371 14.29 -7.26 13.39
C GLU A 371 13.26 -7.70 12.33
N LEU A 372 13.66 -7.61 11.06
CA LEU A 372 12.89 -8.13 9.92
C LEU A 372 13.41 -9.51 9.49
N GLU A 373 12.59 -10.28 8.77
CA GLU A 373 12.95 -11.61 8.31
C GLU A 373 14.07 -11.57 7.25
N LYS A 374 15.21 -12.21 7.55
CA LYS A 374 16.36 -12.29 6.64
C LYS A 374 16.39 -13.56 5.79
N ASN A 375 15.62 -14.60 6.14
CA ASN A 375 15.49 -15.83 5.37
C ASN A 375 14.02 -16.15 5.02
N PRO A 376 13.37 -15.36 4.15
CA PRO A 376 11.99 -15.60 3.72
C PRO A 376 11.79 -16.95 3.02
N ALA A 377 12.85 -17.57 2.48
CA ALA A 377 12.76 -18.87 1.82
C ALA A 377 12.25 -19.98 2.75
N ARG A 378 12.38 -19.83 4.08
CA ARG A 378 11.80 -20.78 5.06
C ARG A 378 10.28 -20.86 5.00
N PHE A 379 9.61 -19.85 4.44
CA PHE A 379 8.15 -19.84 4.24
C PHE A 379 7.71 -20.53 2.93
N LEU A 380 8.66 -20.96 2.09
CA LEU A 380 8.40 -21.74 0.87
C LEU A 380 8.48 -23.26 1.10
N THR A 381 9.06 -23.71 2.21
CA THR A 381 9.29 -25.14 2.48
C THR A 381 7.98 -25.86 2.82
N GLY A 382 7.56 -26.82 1.99
CA GLY A 382 6.37 -27.66 2.23
C GLY A 382 5.18 -27.41 1.30
N ALA A 383 5.20 -26.33 0.50
CA ALA A 383 4.18 -26.09 -0.51
C ALA A 383 4.52 -26.86 -1.81
N PRO A 384 3.59 -27.62 -2.42
CA PRO A 384 3.84 -28.25 -3.71
C PRO A 384 4.03 -27.17 -4.76
N SER A 385 5.26 -26.97 -5.26
CA SER A 385 5.53 -26.03 -6.37
C SER A 385 5.05 -26.59 -7.72
N ALA A 386 5.02 -27.92 -7.85
CA ALA A 386 4.56 -28.60 -9.05
C ALA A 386 3.03 -28.54 -9.16
N GLY A 387 2.52 -27.84 -10.18
CA GLY A 387 1.09 -27.78 -10.52
C GLY A 387 0.31 -26.61 -9.92
N LEU A 388 0.95 -25.74 -9.12
CA LEU A 388 0.34 -24.46 -8.73
C LEU A 388 0.21 -23.56 -9.95
N GLY A 389 -1.01 -23.40 -10.45
CA GLY A 389 -1.23 -22.56 -11.63
C GLY A 389 -1.63 -23.31 -12.90
N GLY A 390 -1.96 -24.61 -12.84
CA GLY A 390 -2.47 -25.43 -13.98
C GLY A 390 -1.77 -25.21 -15.34
N ASP A 391 -2.44 -25.56 -16.43
CA ASP A 391 -1.89 -25.34 -17.79
C ASP A 391 -2.06 -23.86 -18.19
N ALA A 392 -0.95 -23.13 -18.30
CA ALA A 392 -0.92 -21.78 -18.87
C ALA A 392 -0.82 -21.84 -20.40
N VAL A 393 -1.55 -20.97 -21.09
CA VAL A 393 -1.45 -20.86 -22.55
C VAL A 393 -0.16 -20.14 -22.90
N GLN A 394 0.71 -20.81 -23.65
CA GLN A 394 1.95 -20.23 -24.15
C GLN A 394 1.64 -19.25 -25.29
N VAL A 395 2.06 -18.00 -25.17
CA VAL A 395 1.82 -16.93 -26.14
C VAL A 395 3.15 -16.35 -26.59
N ASN A 396 3.48 -16.55 -27.87
CA ASN A 396 4.62 -15.89 -28.50
C ASN A 396 4.20 -14.51 -28.99
N LEU A 397 4.72 -13.47 -28.35
CA LEU A 397 4.45 -12.06 -28.61
C LEU A 397 5.10 -11.52 -29.90
N ASN A 398 6.05 -12.24 -30.49
CA ASN A 398 6.77 -11.81 -31.70
C ASN A 398 6.02 -12.18 -32.99
N GLN A 399 4.69 -12.15 -32.93
CA GLN A 399 3.79 -12.38 -34.05
C GLN A 399 3.10 -11.07 -34.45
N PRO A 400 2.59 -10.94 -35.69
CA PRO A 400 1.77 -9.80 -36.06
C PRO A 400 0.60 -9.60 -35.08
N MET A 401 0.31 -8.35 -34.69
CA MET A 401 -0.74 -8.03 -33.71
C MET A 401 -2.09 -8.68 -34.04
N LYS A 402 -2.45 -8.74 -35.33
CA LYS A 402 -3.69 -9.40 -35.80
C LYS A 402 -3.75 -10.89 -35.40
N ASP A 403 -2.63 -11.60 -35.48
CA ASP A 403 -2.55 -13.02 -35.16
C ASP A 403 -2.59 -13.25 -33.64
N LEU A 404 -1.96 -12.34 -32.87
CA LEU A 404 -2.06 -12.33 -31.40
C LEU A 404 -3.52 -12.14 -30.93
N LEU A 405 -4.22 -11.15 -31.48
CA LEU A 405 -5.63 -10.90 -31.17
C LEU A 405 -6.50 -12.12 -31.52
N ALA A 406 -6.27 -12.74 -32.68
CA ALA A 406 -6.98 -13.96 -33.09
C ALA A 406 -6.69 -15.16 -32.19
N LEU A 407 -5.47 -15.27 -31.65
CA LEU A 407 -5.11 -16.28 -30.65
C LEU A 407 -5.84 -16.03 -29.34
N LEU A 408 -5.76 -14.82 -28.79
CA LEU A 408 -6.38 -14.47 -27.50
C LEU A 408 -7.90 -14.60 -27.53
N SER A 409 -8.54 -14.29 -28.67
CA SER A 409 -9.99 -14.40 -28.83
C SER A 409 -10.54 -15.84 -28.66
N LYS A 410 -9.68 -16.87 -28.76
CA LYS A 410 -10.05 -18.28 -28.54
C LYS A 410 -10.30 -18.61 -27.06
N TYR A 411 -9.84 -17.76 -26.15
CA TYR A 411 -9.84 -18.03 -24.72
C TYR A 411 -10.76 -17.07 -23.96
N PRO A 412 -11.45 -17.53 -22.90
CA PRO A 412 -12.26 -16.66 -22.07
C PRO A 412 -11.41 -15.82 -21.11
N ILE A 413 -12.02 -14.81 -20.51
CA ILE A 413 -11.50 -14.16 -19.28
C ILE A 413 -11.18 -15.22 -18.20
N LYS A 414 -10.28 -14.90 -17.26
CA LYS A 414 -9.70 -15.81 -16.24
C LYS A 414 -8.63 -16.77 -16.78
N THR A 415 -8.45 -16.88 -18.10
CA THR A 415 -7.41 -17.73 -18.68
C THR A 415 -6.01 -17.23 -18.31
N ARG A 416 -5.14 -18.15 -17.86
CA ARG A 416 -3.72 -17.89 -17.60
C ARG A 416 -2.90 -17.97 -18.87
N LEU A 417 -1.99 -17.02 -19.01
CA LEU A 417 -1.07 -16.90 -20.13
C LEU A 417 0.37 -16.91 -19.60
N SER A 418 1.26 -17.46 -20.42
CA SER A 418 2.71 -17.36 -20.30
C SER A 418 3.22 -16.64 -21.54
N LEU A 419 3.61 -15.38 -21.40
CA LEU A 419 3.96 -14.51 -22.52
C LEU A 419 5.48 -14.53 -22.74
N SER A 420 5.92 -14.72 -23.99
CA SER A 420 7.34 -14.67 -24.36
C SER A 420 7.53 -13.83 -25.61
N GLY A 421 8.50 -12.91 -25.59
CA GLY A 421 8.84 -11.99 -26.69
C GLY A 421 8.89 -10.52 -26.27
N THR A 422 8.70 -9.64 -27.24
CA THR A 422 8.87 -8.19 -27.09
C THR A 422 7.64 -7.51 -26.50
N ILE A 423 7.86 -6.62 -25.54
CA ILE A 423 6.83 -5.78 -24.90
C ILE A 423 7.31 -4.32 -24.88
N ILE A 424 6.41 -3.38 -25.17
CA ILE A 424 6.66 -1.95 -24.99
C ILE A 424 6.15 -1.52 -23.62
N VAL A 425 6.95 -0.76 -22.88
CA VAL A 425 6.61 -0.23 -21.57
C VAL A 425 6.31 1.26 -21.69
N ALA A 426 5.15 1.70 -21.22
CA ALA A 426 4.79 3.12 -21.13
C ALA A 426 3.75 3.32 -20.02
N ARG A 427 3.72 4.49 -19.39
CA ARG A 427 2.75 4.82 -18.32
C ARG A 427 2.53 6.33 -18.22
N ASP A 428 1.51 6.74 -17.44
CA ASP A 428 1.27 8.10 -16.93
C ASP A 428 1.79 9.23 -17.87
N ILE A 429 3.00 9.80 -17.65
CA ILE A 429 3.53 10.93 -18.44
C ILE A 429 3.80 10.55 -19.91
N ALA A 430 4.31 9.36 -20.19
CA ALA A 430 4.50 8.89 -21.58
C ALA A 430 3.16 8.76 -22.31
N HIS A 431 2.09 8.32 -21.63
CA HIS A 431 0.76 8.28 -22.22
C HIS A 431 0.20 9.67 -22.52
N ALA A 432 0.43 10.64 -21.62
CA ALA A 432 0.02 12.03 -21.85
C ALA A 432 0.73 12.61 -23.09
N LYS A 433 2.06 12.46 -23.20
CA LYS A 433 2.83 12.89 -24.38
C LYS A 433 2.38 12.20 -25.66
N LEU A 434 2.11 10.89 -25.62
CA LEU A 434 1.60 10.16 -26.78
C LEU A 434 0.20 10.64 -27.18
N ALA A 435 -0.67 10.95 -26.22
CA ALA A 435 -1.99 11.52 -26.51
C ALA A 435 -1.89 12.89 -27.19
N GLU A 436 -1.05 13.79 -26.67
CA GLU A 436 -0.77 15.08 -27.31
C GLU A 436 -0.20 14.91 -28.72
N ARG A 437 0.72 13.95 -28.90
CA ARG A 437 1.29 13.63 -30.21
C ARG A 437 0.24 13.12 -31.20
N LEU A 438 -0.67 12.25 -30.77
CA LEU A 438 -1.76 11.77 -31.61
C LEU A 438 -2.69 12.92 -32.03
N GLU A 439 -2.98 13.85 -31.13
CA GLU A 439 -3.78 15.04 -31.44
C GLU A 439 -3.09 15.97 -32.45
N GLN A 440 -1.77 16.13 -32.37
CA GLN A 440 -1.00 17.03 -33.21
C GLN A 440 -0.60 16.44 -34.57
N GLU A 441 -0.15 15.18 -34.57
CA GLU A 441 0.43 14.49 -35.74
C GLU A 441 -0.55 13.53 -36.41
N GLY A 442 -1.68 13.19 -35.76
CA GLY A 442 -2.67 12.23 -36.29
C GLY A 442 -2.22 10.77 -36.31
N SER A 443 -1.04 10.46 -35.78
CA SER A 443 -0.49 9.11 -35.69
C SER A 443 0.40 8.93 -34.46
N LEU A 444 0.66 7.68 -34.09
CA LEU A 444 1.61 7.28 -33.05
C LEU A 444 2.75 6.47 -33.65
N PRO A 445 3.91 6.37 -32.96
CA PRO A 445 4.99 5.48 -33.36
C PRO A 445 4.53 4.04 -33.58
N ASP A 446 5.13 3.36 -34.57
CA ASP A 446 4.76 1.99 -34.98
C ASP A 446 4.73 0.99 -33.82
N TYR A 447 5.62 1.17 -32.83
CA TYR A 447 5.70 0.29 -31.66
C TYR A 447 4.38 0.25 -30.85
N MET A 448 3.56 1.31 -30.91
CA MET A 448 2.27 1.38 -30.21
C MET A 448 1.19 0.47 -30.82
N GLY A 449 1.35 0.10 -32.09
CA GLY A 449 0.43 -0.81 -32.80
C GLY A 449 0.99 -2.22 -32.96
N ALA A 450 2.31 -2.37 -32.94
CA ALA A 450 3.00 -3.63 -33.17
C ALA A 450 3.11 -4.53 -31.93
N HIS A 451 3.13 -3.95 -30.71
CA HIS A 451 3.47 -4.69 -29.49
C HIS A 451 2.43 -4.54 -28.39
N VAL A 452 2.51 -5.44 -27.38
CA VAL A 452 1.76 -5.30 -26.12
C VAL A 452 2.29 -4.08 -25.37
N ILE A 453 1.38 -3.26 -24.82
CA ILE A 453 1.74 -2.09 -24.02
C ILE A 453 1.64 -2.43 -22.53
N TYR A 454 2.79 -2.56 -21.88
CA TYR A 454 2.94 -2.84 -20.47
C TYR A 454 3.03 -1.55 -19.65
N TYR A 455 2.11 -1.39 -18.71
CA TYR A 455 2.15 -0.25 -17.80
C TYR A 455 3.05 -0.59 -16.63
N ALA A 456 4.29 -0.09 -16.66
CA ALA A 456 5.26 -0.26 -15.60
C ALA A 456 6.32 0.85 -15.63
N GLY A 457 7.10 0.95 -14.55
CA GLY A 457 8.26 1.83 -14.48
C GLY A 457 9.32 1.15 -13.62
N PRO A 458 10.52 0.84 -14.16
CA PRO A 458 11.51 0.00 -13.50
C PRO A 458 12.18 0.72 -12.32
N ALA A 459 12.69 -0.05 -11.37
CA ALA A 459 13.74 0.42 -10.46
C ALA A 459 15.10 0.47 -11.17
N LYS A 460 16.12 1.06 -10.53
CA LYS A 460 17.48 1.08 -11.10
C LYS A 460 18.00 -0.34 -11.36
N THR A 461 18.62 -0.55 -12.51
CA THR A 461 19.23 -1.84 -12.87
C THR A 461 20.54 -2.04 -12.10
N PRO A 462 20.67 -3.11 -11.30
CA PRO A 462 21.93 -3.46 -10.67
C PRO A 462 23.02 -3.81 -11.71
N GLU A 463 24.28 -3.61 -11.35
CA GLU A 463 25.40 -4.07 -12.18
C GLU A 463 25.36 -5.60 -12.37
N GLY A 464 25.49 -6.05 -13.62
CA GLY A 464 25.44 -7.48 -13.97
C GLY A 464 24.03 -8.08 -14.09
N TYR A 465 22.97 -7.29 -13.91
CA TYR A 465 21.58 -7.72 -14.06
C TYR A 465 20.99 -7.23 -15.38
N ALA A 466 20.06 -8.01 -15.94
CA ALA A 466 19.31 -7.61 -17.14
C ALA A 466 18.32 -6.45 -16.86
N SER A 467 17.77 -6.41 -15.64
CA SER A 467 16.75 -5.45 -15.23
C SER A 467 16.84 -5.17 -13.74
N GLY A 468 16.45 -3.96 -13.31
CA GLY A 468 16.01 -3.71 -11.93
C GLY A 468 14.63 -4.31 -11.68
N SER A 469 14.15 -4.27 -10.43
CA SER A 469 12.79 -4.74 -10.11
C SER A 469 11.75 -4.03 -10.98
N PHE A 470 10.87 -4.79 -11.64
CA PHE A 470 10.07 -4.27 -12.75
C PHE A 470 8.65 -4.85 -12.82
N GLY A 471 7.88 -4.68 -11.75
CA GLY A 471 6.48 -5.09 -11.69
C GLY A 471 5.49 -4.09 -12.33
N PRO A 472 4.20 -4.49 -12.46
CA PRO A 472 3.18 -3.68 -13.10
C PRO A 472 2.75 -2.48 -12.24
N THR A 473 2.26 -1.43 -12.90
CA THR A 473 1.54 -0.33 -12.28
C THR A 473 0.02 -0.44 -12.45
N THR A 474 -0.73 0.31 -11.64
CA THR A 474 -2.20 0.33 -11.67
C THR A 474 -2.72 0.75 -13.03
N ALA A 475 -3.50 -0.11 -13.65
CA ALA A 475 -4.00 0.05 -15.02
C ALA A 475 -5.01 1.18 -15.17
N GLY A 476 -5.88 1.35 -14.15
CA GLY A 476 -6.97 2.33 -14.15
C GLY A 476 -6.57 3.78 -14.43
N ARG A 477 -5.29 4.14 -14.21
CA ARG A 477 -4.79 5.49 -14.47
C ARG A 477 -4.61 5.82 -15.95
N MET A 478 -4.57 4.80 -16.82
CA MET A 478 -4.45 4.95 -18.27
C MET A 478 -5.80 4.77 -18.99
N ASP A 479 -6.91 4.58 -18.26
CA ASP A 479 -8.23 4.25 -18.84
C ASP A 479 -8.74 5.30 -19.83
N THR A 480 -8.41 6.57 -19.59
CA THR A 480 -8.83 7.69 -20.44
C THR A 480 -8.22 7.64 -21.84
N TYR A 481 -7.08 6.98 -22.03
CA TYR A 481 -6.36 6.94 -23.31
C TYR A 481 -6.79 5.77 -24.20
N VAL A 482 -7.24 4.66 -23.60
CA VAL A 482 -7.50 3.41 -24.33
C VAL A 482 -8.51 3.56 -25.47
N PRO A 483 -9.69 4.19 -25.29
CA PRO A 483 -10.68 4.33 -26.36
C PRO A 483 -10.14 5.05 -27.59
N THR A 484 -9.40 6.14 -27.38
CA THR A 484 -8.82 6.94 -28.44
C THR A 484 -7.69 6.20 -29.15
N PHE A 485 -6.81 5.53 -28.40
CA PHE A 485 -5.70 4.77 -29.00
C PHE A 485 -6.20 3.58 -29.82
N GLN A 486 -7.12 2.79 -29.28
CA GLN A 486 -7.68 1.62 -29.98
C GLN A 486 -8.49 1.99 -31.23
N GLN A 487 -9.17 3.15 -31.21
CA GLN A 487 -9.83 3.68 -32.40
C GLN A 487 -8.86 3.87 -33.58
N HIS A 488 -7.60 4.19 -33.30
CA HIS A 488 -6.54 4.38 -34.29
C HIS A 488 -5.69 3.12 -34.51
N GLY A 489 -6.08 1.97 -33.93
CA GLY A 489 -5.35 0.70 -34.07
C GLY A 489 -4.14 0.54 -33.14
N TYR A 490 -4.00 1.41 -32.14
CA TYR A 490 -2.91 1.38 -31.17
C TYR A 490 -3.36 0.81 -29.83
N SER A 491 -2.42 0.33 -29.00
CA SER A 491 -2.71 -0.15 -27.64
C SER A 491 -3.80 -1.26 -27.61
N MET A 492 -3.77 -2.13 -28.63
CA MET A 492 -4.75 -3.20 -28.81
C MET A 492 -4.68 -4.24 -27.70
N ILE A 493 -3.48 -4.51 -27.17
CA ILE A 493 -3.28 -5.38 -26.01
C ILE A 493 -2.54 -4.56 -24.94
N THR A 494 -3.15 -4.44 -23.77
CA THR A 494 -2.55 -3.76 -22.61
C THR A 494 -2.24 -4.77 -21.51
N LEU A 495 -1.13 -4.57 -20.80
CA LEU A 495 -0.68 -5.43 -19.69
C LEU A 495 -0.41 -4.56 -18.46
N ALA A 496 -0.99 -4.86 -17.32
CA ALA A 496 -0.82 -4.06 -16.10
C ALA A 496 -1.36 -4.81 -14.86
N LYS A 497 -1.72 -4.10 -13.78
CA LYS A 497 -2.43 -4.67 -12.62
C LYS A 497 -3.70 -3.91 -12.24
N GLY A 498 -4.63 -4.60 -11.58
CA GLY A 498 -5.85 -4.03 -11.04
C GLY A 498 -7.04 -4.08 -11.99
N ASN A 499 -8.22 -3.78 -11.46
CA ASN A 499 -9.45 -3.61 -12.22
C ASN A 499 -9.44 -2.30 -13.05
N ARG A 500 -10.29 -2.25 -14.09
CA ARG A 500 -10.42 -1.13 -15.04
C ARG A 500 -11.84 -0.55 -15.00
N ALA A 501 -11.99 0.67 -15.50
CA ALA A 501 -13.29 1.25 -15.76
C ALA A 501 -13.99 0.57 -16.95
N LYS A 502 -15.33 0.55 -16.92
CA LYS A 502 -16.18 -0.01 -17.98
C LYS A 502 -15.85 0.52 -19.39
N ALA A 503 -15.40 1.76 -19.51
CA ALA A 503 -15.00 2.35 -20.79
C ALA A 503 -13.91 1.55 -21.52
N VAL A 504 -13.00 0.91 -20.77
CA VAL A 504 -11.96 0.03 -21.33
C VAL A 504 -12.58 -1.25 -21.88
N THR A 505 -13.50 -1.86 -21.14
CA THR A 505 -14.24 -3.06 -21.56
C THR A 505 -15.07 -2.80 -22.82
N ASP A 506 -15.76 -1.66 -22.87
CA ASP A 506 -16.54 -1.26 -24.03
C ASP A 506 -15.64 -0.97 -25.25
N SER A 507 -14.46 -0.37 -25.03
CA SER A 507 -13.46 -0.15 -26.07
C SER A 507 -12.90 -1.46 -26.63
N CYS A 508 -12.50 -2.39 -25.74
CA CYS A 508 -11.99 -3.71 -26.12
C CYS A 508 -13.01 -4.47 -26.96
N LYS A 509 -14.29 -4.45 -26.56
CA LYS A 509 -15.39 -5.02 -27.34
C LYS A 509 -15.57 -4.37 -28.72
N LYS A 510 -15.44 -3.05 -28.79
CA LYS A 510 -15.68 -2.29 -30.03
C LYS A 510 -14.57 -2.48 -31.05
N TYR A 511 -13.31 -2.47 -30.59
CA TYR A 511 -12.13 -2.45 -31.47
C TYR A 511 -11.39 -3.78 -31.52
N GLY A 512 -11.80 -4.78 -30.72
CA GLY A 512 -11.16 -6.09 -30.67
C GLY A 512 -9.89 -6.12 -29.82
N GLY A 513 -9.85 -5.35 -28.74
CA GLY A 513 -8.70 -5.24 -27.84
C GLY A 513 -8.76 -6.19 -26.63
N PHE A 514 -7.67 -6.28 -25.88
CA PHE A 514 -7.55 -7.09 -24.65
C PHE A 514 -6.86 -6.32 -23.53
N TYR A 515 -7.23 -6.64 -22.29
CA TYR A 515 -6.46 -6.28 -21.10
C TYR A 515 -6.00 -7.53 -20.37
N LEU A 516 -4.68 -7.63 -20.21
CA LEU A 516 -3.98 -8.69 -19.51
C LEU A 516 -3.55 -8.20 -18.12
N GLY A 517 -3.83 -9.00 -17.09
CA GLY A 517 -3.45 -8.73 -15.71
C GLY A 517 -2.19 -9.49 -15.33
N SER A 518 -1.16 -8.79 -14.87
CA SER A 518 0.05 -9.36 -14.27
C SER A 518 -0.05 -9.32 -12.74
N ILE A 519 0.65 -10.24 -12.06
CA ILE A 519 0.73 -10.23 -10.60
C ILE A 519 1.41 -8.94 -10.13
N GLY A 520 0.68 -8.16 -9.34
CA GLY A 520 1.24 -7.00 -8.66
C GLY A 520 2.02 -7.39 -7.41
N GLY A 521 3.20 -6.80 -7.22
CA GLY A 521 4.01 -6.95 -6.00
C GLY A 521 5.17 -7.93 -6.11
N ALA A 522 5.26 -8.73 -7.18
CA ALA A 522 6.34 -9.69 -7.41
C ALA A 522 7.45 -9.15 -8.36
N ALA A 523 7.90 -7.92 -8.13
CA ALA A 523 8.74 -7.19 -9.08
C ALA A 523 10.18 -7.71 -9.21
N ALA A 524 10.79 -8.14 -8.10
CA ALA A 524 12.12 -8.76 -8.11
C ALA A 524 12.08 -10.14 -8.78
N ASN A 525 10.98 -10.88 -8.61
CA ASN A 525 10.77 -12.17 -9.30
C ASN A 525 10.75 -12.00 -10.83
N LEU A 526 10.01 -11.01 -11.32
CA LEU A 526 9.98 -10.70 -12.76
C LEU A 526 11.35 -10.26 -13.28
N ALA A 527 12.09 -9.44 -12.52
CA ALA A 527 13.41 -8.97 -12.93
C ALA A 527 14.48 -10.08 -12.95
N GLU A 528 14.43 -11.01 -12.00
CA GLU A 528 15.42 -12.10 -11.88
C GLU A 528 15.22 -13.19 -12.94
N TYR A 529 13.96 -13.55 -13.24
CA TYR A 529 13.67 -14.77 -14.01
C TYR A 529 12.88 -14.57 -15.30
N VAL A 530 12.25 -13.40 -15.50
CA VAL A 530 11.33 -13.20 -16.64
C VAL A 530 11.88 -12.19 -17.64
N ILE A 531 12.50 -11.10 -17.18
CA ILE A 531 12.96 -10.01 -18.05
C ILE A 531 14.43 -10.22 -18.42
N ASN A 532 14.67 -10.45 -19.72
CA ASN A 532 16.00 -10.78 -20.24
C ASN A 532 16.76 -9.58 -20.79
N LYS A 533 16.05 -8.51 -21.17
CA LYS A 533 16.62 -7.31 -21.79
C LYS A 533 15.72 -6.11 -21.54
N VAL A 534 16.32 -4.93 -21.32
CA VAL A 534 15.62 -3.64 -21.22
C VAL A 534 16.37 -2.62 -22.06
N GLU A 535 15.67 -1.96 -22.98
CA GLU A 535 16.20 -0.92 -23.85
C GLU A 535 15.33 0.34 -23.78
N LEU A 536 15.97 1.50 -23.69
CA LEU A 536 15.29 2.78 -23.79
C LEU A 536 14.88 3.02 -25.25
N VAL A 537 13.63 3.44 -25.46
CA VAL A 537 13.08 3.73 -26.80
C VAL A 537 12.92 5.23 -27.01
N GLU A 538 12.19 5.91 -26.11
CA GLU A 538 11.86 7.33 -26.24
C GLU A 538 11.67 7.98 -24.86
N TYR A 539 11.84 9.31 -24.80
CA TYR A 539 11.64 10.14 -23.62
C TYR A 539 12.56 9.83 -22.43
N GLU A 540 13.88 9.72 -22.68
CA GLU A 540 14.91 9.51 -21.64
C GLU A 540 14.76 10.48 -20.46
N GLU A 541 14.37 11.71 -20.73
CA GLU A 541 14.23 12.78 -19.74
C GLU A 541 13.20 12.46 -18.64
N LEU A 542 12.27 11.53 -18.90
CA LEU A 542 11.26 11.07 -17.95
C LEU A 542 11.77 10.04 -16.94
N GLY A 543 13.01 9.57 -17.09
CA GLY A 543 13.60 8.56 -16.22
C GLY A 543 12.76 7.28 -16.20
N MET A 544 12.24 6.88 -15.05
CA MET A 544 11.47 5.64 -14.91
C MET A 544 10.14 5.62 -15.69
N GLU A 545 9.66 6.77 -16.15
CA GLU A 545 8.45 6.89 -16.98
C GLU A 545 8.73 6.99 -18.49
N ALA A 546 9.99 6.84 -18.90
CA ALA A 546 10.36 6.74 -20.31
C ALA A 546 9.65 5.55 -21.01
N VAL A 547 9.66 5.55 -22.34
CA VAL A 547 9.23 4.40 -23.12
C VAL A 547 10.37 3.40 -23.20
N TRP A 548 10.11 2.16 -22.79
CA TRP A 548 11.09 1.07 -22.83
C TRP A 548 10.62 -0.05 -23.76
N CYS A 549 11.57 -0.82 -24.26
CA CYS A 549 11.36 -2.09 -24.94
C CYS A 549 11.98 -3.18 -24.07
N ILE A 550 11.23 -4.23 -23.76
CA ILE A 550 11.71 -5.35 -22.96
C ILE A 550 11.51 -6.67 -23.70
N GLU A 551 12.47 -7.59 -23.52
CA GLU A 551 12.33 -8.99 -23.93
C GLU A 551 12.00 -9.84 -22.72
N VAL A 552 10.91 -10.59 -22.78
CA VAL A 552 10.45 -11.43 -21.68
C VAL A 552 10.38 -12.91 -22.07
N ALA A 553 10.57 -13.79 -21.10
CA ALA A 553 10.32 -15.22 -21.21
C ALA A 553 9.41 -15.67 -20.06
N ASP A 554 8.39 -16.45 -20.39
CA ASP A 554 7.43 -17.02 -19.44
C ASP A 554 6.77 -16.00 -18.50
N PHE A 555 6.45 -14.81 -19.02
CA PHE A 555 5.81 -13.75 -18.25
C PHE A 555 4.38 -14.15 -17.87
N PRO A 556 4.04 -14.25 -16.57
CA PRO A 556 2.72 -14.68 -16.14
C PRO A 556 1.68 -13.56 -16.29
N ALA A 557 0.57 -13.87 -16.97
CA ALA A 557 -0.55 -12.95 -17.11
C ALA A 557 -1.91 -13.69 -17.11
N PHE A 558 -3.00 -12.93 -16.96
CA PHE A 558 -4.37 -13.42 -17.01
C PHE A 558 -5.18 -12.57 -18.00
N ILE A 559 -6.07 -13.18 -18.79
CA ILE A 559 -7.05 -12.40 -19.56
C ILE A 559 -8.07 -11.82 -18.57
N ILE A 560 -8.06 -10.50 -18.38
CA ILE A 560 -8.99 -9.79 -17.51
C ILE A 560 -10.16 -9.24 -18.32
N VAL A 561 -9.88 -8.57 -19.43
CA VAL A 561 -10.90 -8.08 -20.37
C VAL A 561 -10.64 -8.69 -21.74
N ASP A 562 -11.69 -9.19 -22.37
CA ASP A 562 -11.65 -9.74 -23.72
C ASP A 562 -12.27 -8.82 -24.78
N ASP A 563 -12.15 -9.25 -26.03
CA ASP A 563 -12.70 -8.62 -27.23
C ASP A 563 -14.23 -8.76 -27.37
N LYS A 564 -14.91 -9.36 -26.39
CA LYS A 564 -16.35 -9.65 -26.40
C LYS A 564 -17.11 -8.79 -25.39
N GLY A 565 -16.38 -8.04 -24.57
CA GLY A 565 -16.91 -7.18 -23.51
C GLY A 565 -17.15 -7.91 -22.19
N ASN A 566 -16.48 -9.04 -21.98
CA ASN A 566 -16.41 -9.68 -20.67
C ASN A 566 -15.29 -9.04 -19.85
N ASP A 567 -15.51 -8.90 -18.55
CA ASP A 567 -14.54 -8.38 -17.59
C ASP A 567 -14.50 -9.31 -16.39
N PHE A 568 -13.31 -9.77 -16.03
CA PHE A 568 -13.08 -10.59 -14.85
C PHE A 568 -13.72 -9.99 -13.61
N PHE A 569 -13.64 -8.67 -13.45
CA PHE A 569 -14.09 -7.99 -12.24
C PHE A 569 -15.58 -7.59 -12.24
N SER A 570 -16.35 -7.85 -13.32
CA SER A 570 -17.73 -7.37 -13.42
C SER A 570 -18.70 -7.93 -12.38
N ASP A 571 -18.37 -9.10 -11.80
CA ASP A 571 -19.17 -9.75 -10.77
C ASP A 571 -19.19 -8.96 -9.45
N TRP A 572 -18.17 -8.11 -9.24
CA TRP A 572 -18.07 -7.19 -8.13
C TRP A 572 -18.40 -5.80 -8.66
N LYS A 573 -19.40 -5.12 -8.08
CA LYS A 573 -19.76 -3.74 -8.46
C LYS A 573 -18.66 -2.75 -8.01
N MET A 574 -17.46 -2.87 -8.60
CA MET A 574 -16.24 -2.10 -8.30
C MET A 574 -16.19 -0.76 -9.02
#